data_AF-A0A1G4XH62-F1
#
_entry.id   AF-A0A1G4XH62-F1
#
_cell.length_a   1.000
_cell.length_b   1.000
_cell.length_c   1.000
_cell.angle_alpha   90.00
_cell.angle_beta   90.00
_cell.angle_gamma   90.00
#
_symmetry.space_group_name_H-M   'P 1'
#
loop_
_entity.id
_entity.type
_entity.pdbx_description
1 polymer ?
#
loop_
_entity_poly.entity_id
_entity_poly.type
_entity_poly.pdbx_seq_one_letter_code
_entity_poly.pdbx_strand_id
1 'polypeptide(L)'
;METNHEPIIACVPPVAGSRPVLHVVERVEQRKENPRPVMGAKVYASIGGAENQGMLDALTATRRAAVILAHRGFTVLEGRIGWRNARLSIEAIPRCADLGGTEIKRVVSDDFDERTLCVNIHGVQVEWVVAKARTS
;
A
#
# COMPACT_ATOMS: atom_id res chain seq x y z
N MET A 1 -24.95 -38.43 24.70
CA MET A 1 -24.89 -38.02 23.28
C MET A 1 -23.87 -36.90 23.21
N GLU A 2 -22.61 -37.28 23.04
CA GLU A 2 -21.45 -36.38 23.06
C GLU A 2 -21.02 -36.12 21.62
N THR A 3 -21.02 -34.86 21.20
CA THR A 3 -20.60 -34.42 19.87
C THR A 3 -19.12 -34.05 19.91
N ASN A 4 -18.28 -34.98 19.46
CA ASN A 4 -16.86 -34.76 19.18
C ASN A 4 -16.71 -33.83 17.96
N HIS A 5 -16.02 -32.71 18.13
CA HIS A 5 -15.59 -31.86 17.02
C HIS A 5 -14.05 -31.89 16.94
N GLU A 6 -13.53 -32.66 15.98
CA GLU A 6 -12.13 -32.66 15.58
C GLU A 6 -11.79 -31.41 14.73
N PRO A 7 -10.60 -30.81 14.88
CA PRO A 7 -10.12 -29.78 13.98
C PRO A 7 -9.50 -30.37 12.71
N ILE A 8 -9.95 -29.90 11.54
CA ILE A 8 -9.41 -30.29 10.22
C ILE A 8 -8.08 -29.56 9.99
N ILE A 9 -6.98 -30.31 10.09
CA ILE A 9 -5.64 -29.88 9.65
C ILE A 9 -5.57 -30.09 8.14
N ALA A 10 -5.55 -29.00 7.36
CA ALA A 10 -5.24 -29.06 5.94
C ALA A 10 -3.72 -29.01 5.74
N CYS A 11 -3.08 -30.18 5.72
CA CYS A 11 -1.74 -30.37 5.17
C CYS A 11 -1.79 -30.25 3.65
N VAL A 12 -1.21 -29.19 3.08
CA VAL A 12 -0.97 -29.09 1.62
C VAL A 12 0.47 -29.55 1.35
N PRO A 13 0.70 -30.52 0.44
CA PRO A 13 2.05 -31.02 0.14
C PRO A 13 2.82 -30.06 -0.78
N PRO A 14 4.18 -30.02 -0.71
CA PRO A 14 4.99 -29.25 -1.64
C PRO A 14 5.19 -30.04 -2.95
N VAL A 15 4.64 -29.55 -4.06
CA VAL A 15 4.97 -30.06 -5.40
C VAL A 15 6.21 -29.33 -5.93
N ALA A 16 7.23 -30.13 -6.22
CA ALA A 16 8.46 -29.75 -6.90
C ALA A 16 8.29 -29.78 -8.44
N GLY A 17 9.07 -28.94 -9.13
CA GLY A 17 9.19 -28.89 -10.60
C GLY A 17 8.31 -27.80 -11.24
N SER A 18 8.70 -27.02 -12.24
CA SER A 18 9.90 -26.94 -13.08
C SER A 18 9.90 -25.55 -13.73
N ARG A 19 11.05 -24.89 -13.80
CA ARG A 19 11.25 -23.67 -14.59
C ARG A 19 11.30 -24.05 -16.09
N PRO A 20 10.66 -23.33 -17.01
CA PRO A 20 11.03 -23.43 -18.41
C PRO A 20 12.31 -22.60 -18.64
N VAL A 21 13.43 -23.30 -18.81
CA VAL A 21 14.67 -22.73 -19.34
C VAL A 21 14.49 -22.56 -20.85
N LEU A 22 14.40 -21.31 -21.31
CA LEU A 22 14.55 -20.98 -22.73
C LEU A 22 16.02 -21.18 -23.11
N HIS A 23 16.28 -22.20 -23.92
CA HIS A 23 17.59 -22.50 -24.49
C HIS A 23 17.44 -22.51 -26.01
N VAL A 24 17.95 -21.48 -26.69
CA VAL A 24 18.17 -21.49 -28.14
C VAL A 24 19.46 -20.71 -28.45
N VAL A 25 20.52 -21.51 -28.72
CA VAL A 25 21.56 -21.41 -29.77
C VAL A 25 22.44 -20.14 -29.74
N GLU A 26 23.77 -20.22 -29.64
CA GLU A 26 24.64 -20.71 -30.73
C GLU A 26 26.08 -21.02 -30.23
N ARG A 27 26.65 -22.11 -30.76
CA ARG A 27 28.04 -22.53 -30.56
C ARG A 27 28.99 -21.53 -31.24
N VAL A 28 29.95 -20.96 -30.50
CA VAL A 28 31.26 -20.55 -31.05
C VAL A 28 32.37 -20.83 -30.03
N GLU A 29 33.24 -21.74 -30.47
CA GLU A 29 34.64 -22.01 -30.11
C GLU A 29 35.19 -21.77 -28.69
N GLN A 30 35.75 -22.86 -28.14
CA GLN A 30 36.67 -22.87 -27.00
C GLN A 30 37.91 -22.02 -27.28
N ARG A 31 38.00 -20.85 -26.66
CA ARG A 31 39.28 -20.16 -26.43
C ARG A 31 39.59 -20.18 -24.94
N LYS A 32 40.68 -20.88 -24.61
CA LYS A 32 41.27 -20.99 -23.28
C LYS A 32 41.84 -19.61 -22.90
N GLU A 33 41.06 -18.79 -22.21
CA GLU A 33 41.48 -17.47 -21.76
C GLU A 33 41.77 -17.49 -20.25
N ASN A 34 42.97 -17.01 -19.89
CA ASN A 34 43.46 -16.81 -18.52
C ASN A 34 42.38 -16.17 -17.62
N PRO A 35 42.21 -16.60 -16.35
CA PRO A 35 41.34 -15.88 -15.43
C PRO A 35 42.01 -14.55 -15.06
N ARG A 36 41.67 -13.49 -15.79
CA ARG A 36 41.89 -12.12 -15.30
C ARG A 36 40.93 -11.90 -14.13
N PRO A 37 41.38 -11.34 -12.99
CA PRO A 37 40.48 -10.99 -11.91
C PRO A 37 39.52 -9.94 -12.46
N VAL A 38 38.25 -10.32 -12.63
CA VAL A 38 37.18 -9.36 -12.92
C VAL A 38 37.17 -8.41 -11.74
N MET A 39 37.69 -7.19 -11.98
CA MET A 39 37.57 -6.05 -11.08
C MET A 39 36.18 -6.07 -10.48
N GLY A 40 36.12 -6.14 -9.15
CA GLY A 40 34.86 -6.12 -8.40
C GLY A 40 34.03 -4.95 -8.87
N ALA A 41 33.00 -5.24 -9.68
CA ALA A 41 31.96 -4.29 -9.94
C ALA A 41 31.44 -3.90 -8.57
N LYS A 42 31.57 -2.61 -8.21
CA LYS A 42 30.89 -2.05 -7.06
C LYS A 42 29.43 -2.42 -7.25
N VAL A 43 28.96 -3.39 -6.48
CA VAL A 43 27.54 -3.70 -6.39
C VAL A 43 26.95 -2.46 -5.73
N TYR A 44 26.47 -1.54 -6.56
CA TYR A 44 25.63 -0.46 -6.06
C TYR A 44 24.41 -1.17 -5.45
N ALA A 45 24.23 -1.03 -4.14
CA ALA A 45 23.00 -1.45 -3.50
C ALA A 45 21.87 -0.84 -4.34
N SER A 46 20.99 -1.70 -4.86
CA SER A 46 19.86 -1.25 -5.66
C SER A 46 19.15 -0.14 -4.91
N ILE A 47 18.66 0.88 -5.64
CA ILE A 47 17.81 1.96 -5.11
C ILE A 47 16.54 1.41 -4.41
N GLY A 48 16.34 0.09 -4.35
CA GLY A 48 15.38 -0.62 -3.51
C GLY A 48 16.05 -1.49 -2.43
N GLY A 49 16.79 -0.88 -1.50
CA GLY A 49 17.13 -1.56 -0.23
C GLY A 49 15.85 -1.82 0.59
N ALA A 50 15.93 -2.70 1.61
CA ALA A 50 14.81 -2.99 2.53
C ALA A 50 14.19 -1.72 3.14
N GLU A 51 14.98 -0.66 3.22
CA GLU A 51 14.52 0.65 3.65
C GLU A 51 13.47 1.22 2.66
N ASN A 52 13.77 1.33 1.37
CA ASN A 52 12.83 1.93 0.42
C ASN A 52 11.56 1.10 0.16
N GLN A 53 11.57 -0.19 0.56
CA GLN A 53 10.42 -1.08 0.38
C GLN A 53 9.18 -0.56 1.11
N GLY A 54 9.31 -0.08 2.35
CA GLY A 54 8.16 0.45 3.11
C GLY A 54 7.51 1.66 2.44
N MET A 55 8.32 2.53 1.82
CA MET A 55 7.82 3.69 1.08
C MET A 55 7.12 3.28 -0.23
N LEU A 56 7.66 2.29 -0.95
CA LEU A 56 7.03 1.75 -2.16
C LEU A 56 5.70 1.04 -1.86
N ASP A 57 5.64 0.31 -0.75
CA ASP A 57 4.41 -0.35 -0.29
C ASP A 57 3.35 0.69 0.08
N ALA A 58 3.75 1.74 0.82
CA ALA A 58 2.86 2.85 1.18
C ALA A 58 2.35 3.59 -0.07
N LEU A 59 3.19 3.84 -1.07
CA LEU A 59 2.79 4.43 -2.35
C LEU A 59 1.78 3.55 -3.08
N THR A 60 2.02 2.24 -3.12
CA THR A 60 1.14 1.27 -3.77
C THR A 60 -0.23 1.21 -3.09
N ALA A 61 -0.24 1.14 -1.75
CA ALA A 61 -1.48 1.18 -0.96
C ALA A 61 -2.24 2.49 -1.17
N THR A 62 -1.55 3.63 -1.14
CA THR A 62 -2.12 4.97 -1.39
C THR A 62 -2.80 5.04 -2.75
N ARG A 63 -2.10 4.61 -3.81
CA ARG A 63 -2.66 4.58 -5.16
C ARG A 63 -3.91 3.70 -5.24
N ARG A 64 -3.86 2.51 -4.64
CA ARG A 64 -5.01 1.58 -4.63
C ARG A 64 -6.22 2.20 -3.92
N ALA A 65 -6.02 2.81 -2.75
CA ALA A 65 -7.07 3.47 -2.01
C ALA A 65 -7.67 4.65 -2.79
N ALA A 66 -6.82 5.49 -3.40
CA ALA A 66 -7.26 6.62 -4.22
C ALA A 66 -8.12 6.18 -5.42
N VAL A 67 -7.71 5.11 -6.13
CA VAL A 67 -8.49 4.57 -7.25
C VAL A 67 -9.85 4.03 -6.79
N ILE A 68 -9.90 3.30 -5.66
CA ILE A 68 -11.16 2.81 -5.10
C ILE A 68 -12.10 3.96 -4.73
N LEU A 69 -11.55 5.01 -4.09
CA LEU A 69 -12.30 6.21 -3.73
C LEU A 69 -12.85 6.92 -4.96
N ALA A 70 -12.03 7.11 -5.99
CA ALA A 70 -12.43 7.72 -7.25
C ALA A 70 -13.54 6.91 -7.96
N HIS A 71 -13.43 5.58 -8.02
CA HIS A 71 -14.48 4.72 -8.58
C HIS A 71 -15.79 4.77 -7.78
N ARG A 72 -15.71 5.01 -6.46
CA ARG A 72 -16.88 5.25 -5.60
C ARG A 72 -17.38 6.69 -5.67
N GLY A 73 -16.78 7.53 -6.52
CA GLY A 73 -17.18 8.91 -6.80
C GLY A 73 -16.65 9.94 -5.81
N PHE A 74 -15.69 9.61 -4.97
CA PHE A 74 -15.05 10.57 -4.06
C PHE A 74 -13.95 11.34 -4.79
N THR A 75 -13.83 12.64 -4.54
CA THR A 75 -12.74 13.48 -5.04
C THR A 75 -11.55 13.39 -4.09
N VAL A 76 -10.40 12.90 -4.57
CA VAL A 76 -9.14 12.91 -3.82
C VAL A 76 -8.47 14.27 -4.03
N LEU A 77 -8.13 14.96 -2.93
CA LEU A 77 -7.53 16.29 -2.94
C LEU A 77 -6.01 16.23 -2.81
N GLU A 78 -5.51 15.44 -1.86
CA GLU A 78 -4.09 15.35 -1.54
C GLU A 78 -3.74 13.94 -1.05
N GLY A 79 -2.53 13.47 -1.37
CA GLY A 79 -1.95 12.27 -0.76
C GLY A 79 -0.59 12.57 -0.13
N ARG A 80 -0.45 12.27 1.16
CA ARG A 80 0.80 12.38 1.90
C ARG A 80 1.32 10.99 2.22
N ILE A 81 2.49 10.67 1.68
CA ILE A 81 3.10 9.36 1.85
C ILE A 81 4.23 9.51 2.87
N GLY A 82 3.93 9.13 4.11
CA GLY A 82 4.92 8.99 5.16
C GLY A 82 5.38 7.53 5.28
N TRP A 83 6.58 7.32 5.79
CA TRP A 83 7.15 5.99 6.04
C TRP A 83 6.24 5.06 6.85
N ARG A 84 5.55 5.60 7.86
CA ARG A 84 4.68 4.84 8.75
C ARG A 84 3.20 4.97 8.43
N ASN A 85 2.81 6.15 7.95
CA ASN A 85 1.41 6.53 7.82
C ASN A 85 1.20 7.23 6.48
N ALA A 86 0.66 6.51 5.52
CA ALA A 86 0.10 7.09 4.31
C ALA A 86 -1.26 7.72 4.62
N ARG A 87 -1.50 8.91 4.11
CA ARG A 87 -2.72 9.68 4.35
C ARG A 87 -3.27 10.23 3.04
N LEU A 88 -4.58 10.12 2.85
CA LEU A 88 -5.32 10.70 1.74
C LEU A 88 -6.34 11.69 2.29
N SER A 89 -6.38 12.88 1.73
CA SER A 89 -7.44 13.85 1.98
C SER A 89 -8.43 13.83 0.82
N ILE A 90 -9.71 13.72 1.15
CA ILE A 90 -10.82 13.76 0.19
C ILE A 90 -11.72 14.95 0.46
N GLU A 91 -12.44 15.35 -0.58
CA GLU A 91 -13.49 16.37 -0.46
C GLU A 91 -14.61 15.88 0.45
N ALA A 92 -15.05 16.73 1.37
CA ALA A 92 -16.17 16.42 2.23
C ALA A 92 -17.48 16.54 1.45
N ILE A 93 -18.07 15.38 1.15
CA ILE A 93 -19.38 15.25 0.53
C ILE A 93 -20.32 14.47 1.45
N PRO A 94 -21.66 14.61 1.33
CA PRO A 94 -22.60 13.90 2.20
C PRO A 94 -22.39 12.38 2.28
N ARG A 95 -21.97 11.76 1.17
CA ARG A 95 -21.64 10.33 1.07
C ARG A 95 -20.45 9.90 1.94
N CYS A 96 -19.62 10.83 2.43
CA CYS A 96 -18.56 10.48 3.39
C CYS A 96 -19.12 9.91 4.70
N ALA A 97 -20.40 10.14 5.02
CA ALA A 97 -21.07 9.48 6.15
C ALA A 97 -21.07 7.95 6.00
N ASP A 98 -21.18 7.43 4.78
CA ASP A 98 -21.20 5.98 4.50
C ASP A 98 -19.84 5.31 4.71
N LEU A 99 -18.77 6.10 4.80
CA LEU A 99 -17.42 5.59 5.09
C LEU A 99 -17.24 5.23 6.56
N GLY A 100 -18.16 5.63 7.45
CA GLY A 100 -18.07 5.32 8.89
C GLY A 100 -16.85 5.96 9.56
N GLY A 101 -16.51 7.19 9.18
CA GLY A 101 -15.35 7.89 9.71
C GLY A 101 -15.42 8.17 11.21
N THR A 102 -14.28 8.08 11.88
CA THR A 102 -14.09 8.46 13.28
C THR A 102 -13.55 9.89 13.36
N GLU A 103 -14.11 10.71 14.25
CA GLU A 103 -13.57 12.05 14.53
C GLU A 103 -12.19 11.94 15.21
N ILE A 104 -11.18 12.61 14.65
CA ILE A 104 -9.81 12.63 15.19
C ILE A 104 -9.38 14.01 15.68
N LYS A 105 -10.10 15.06 15.26
CA LYS A 105 -9.82 16.44 15.64
C LYS A 105 -11.09 17.26 15.53
N ARG A 106 -11.28 18.18 16.47
CA ARG A 106 -12.33 19.19 16.44
C ARG A 106 -11.75 20.56 16.78
N VAL A 107 -12.12 21.57 15.99
CA VAL A 107 -11.74 22.97 16.19
C VAL A 107 -13.03 23.76 16.29
N VAL A 108 -13.24 24.39 17.44
CA VAL A 108 -14.43 25.22 17.69
C VAL A 108 -13.97 26.66 17.83
N SER A 109 -14.58 27.52 17.02
CA SER A 109 -14.48 28.98 17.08
C SER A 109 -15.87 29.57 17.33
N ASP A 110 -15.95 30.89 17.47
CA ASP A 110 -17.21 31.62 17.48
C ASP A 110 -17.92 31.51 16.12
N ASP A 111 -17.15 31.49 15.02
CA ASP A 111 -17.70 31.47 13.66
C ASP A 111 -18.02 30.06 13.13
N PHE A 112 -17.29 29.03 13.58
CA PHE A 112 -17.38 27.68 13.01
C PHE A 112 -17.11 26.55 14.01
N ASP A 113 -17.69 25.38 13.72
CA ASP A 113 -17.38 24.07 14.30
C ASP A 113 -16.82 23.18 13.20
N GLU A 114 -15.50 22.98 13.19
CA GLU A 114 -14.78 22.15 12.22
C GLU A 114 -14.40 20.80 12.84
N ARG A 115 -14.70 19.72 12.13
CA ARG A 115 -14.41 18.34 12.54
C ARG A 115 -13.62 17.64 11.46
N THR A 116 -12.46 17.09 11.81
CA THR A 116 -11.69 16.20 10.94
C THR A 116 -12.09 14.77 11.26
N LEU A 117 -12.57 14.05 10.25
CA LEU A 117 -12.88 12.63 10.35
C LEU A 117 -11.86 11.81 9.57
N CYS A 118 -11.64 10.57 10.00
CA CYS A 118 -10.79 9.63 9.29
C CYS A 118 -11.36 8.21 9.26
N VAL A 119 -10.97 7.44 8.26
CA VAL A 119 -11.18 5.99 8.18
C VAL A 119 -9.92 5.33 7.61
N ASN A 120 -9.64 4.08 7.99
CA ASN A 120 -8.55 3.32 7.38
C ASN A 120 -9.07 2.51 6.19
N ILE A 121 -8.50 2.73 5.00
CA ILE A 121 -8.80 1.97 3.79
C ILE A 121 -7.49 1.36 3.29
N HIS A 122 -7.39 0.04 3.31
CA HIS A 122 -6.21 -0.71 2.84
C HIS A 122 -4.88 -0.23 3.46
N GLY A 123 -4.89 0.10 4.75
CA GLY A 123 -3.70 0.59 5.45
C GLY A 123 -3.40 2.08 5.25
N VAL A 124 -4.28 2.82 4.57
CA VAL A 124 -4.15 4.25 4.31
C VAL A 124 -5.20 5.01 5.12
N GLN A 125 -4.78 6.05 5.84
CA GLN A 125 -5.68 6.92 6.57
C GLN A 125 -6.34 7.90 5.60
N VAL A 126 -7.63 7.74 5.37
CA VAL A 126 -8.43 8.61 4.50
C VAL A 126 -9.18 9.60 5.36
N GLU A 127 -9.18 10.88 4.98
CA GLU A 127 -9.71 11.95 5.80
C GLU A 127 -10.50 12.99 5.04
N TRP A 128 -11.44 13.61 5.74
CA TRP A 128 -12.19 14.76 5.27
C TRP A 128 -12.52 15.68 6.43
N VAL A 129 -12.79 16.93 6.11
CA VAL A 129 -13.09 17.99 7.07
C VAL A 129 -14.52 18.47 6.86
N VAL A 130 -15.33 18.39 7.90
CA VAL A 130 -16.70 18.92 7.92
C VAL A 130 -16.70 20.20 8.75
N ALA A 131 -17.05 21.32 8.14
CA ALA A 131 -17.20 22.60 8.83
C ALA A 131 -18.67 23.01 8.84
N LYS A 132 -19.17 23.43 10.01
CA LYS A 132 -20.50 24.03 10.15
C LYS A 132 -20.35 25.45 10.67
N ALA A 133 -20.96 26.42 9.98
CA ALA A 133 -21.10 27.77 10.51
C ALA A 133 -21.96 27.75 11.78
N ARG A 134 -21.52 28.47 12.82
CA ARG A 134 -22.37 28.68 14.00
C ARG A 134 -23.33 29.82 13.66
N THR A 135 -24.56 29.46 13.29
CA THR A 135 -25.66 30.42 13.29
C THR A 135 -25.94 30.78 14.74
N SER A 136 -25.60 32.02 15.11
CA SER A 136 -26.00 32.69 16.36
C SER A 136 -27.51 32.81 16.51
#